data_AF-A0A3Q0JH19-F1
#
_entry.id   AF-A0A3Q0JH19-F1
#
_cell.length_a   1.000
_cell.length_b   1.000
_cell.length_c   1.000
_cell.angle_alpha   90.00
_cell.angle_beta   90.00
_cell.angle_gamma   90.00
#
_symmetry.space_group_name_H-M   'P 1'
#
loop_
_entity.id
_entity.type
_entity.pdbx_description
1 polymer ?
#
loop_
_entity_poly.entity_id
_entity_poly.type
_entity_poly.pdbx_seq_one_letter_code
_entity_poly.pdbx_strand_id
1 'polypeptide(L)'
;MPRGKYLNHKGRNRRFTNPEELETARVREEKEKQWRVSSEWLLVCHLTISSSPLQAKAKGVEKLIDVENPNRVVKKNKKLSTLNEVVKGPTTAPELSRREREEIEAQKATAHYQKLHAEGKTEQARADLARLAIIKQQRAEAAKRREEEKRKKDEAAQLKSAQTSKALGKKT
;
A
#
# COMPACT_ATOMS: atom_id res chain seq x y z
N MET A 1 -45.24 11.96 -5.43
CA MET A 1 -43.79 11.94 -5.09
C MET A 1 -43.33 10.50 -5.13
N PRO A 2 -42.35 10.10 -5.97
CA PRO A 2 -41.97 8.71 -6.07
C PRO A 2 -41.21 8.29 -4.80
N ARG A 3 -41.90 7.54 -3.94
CA ARG A 3 -41.36 6.86 -2.76
C ARG A 3 -41.05 5.42 -3.15
N GLY A 4 -39.79 5.16 -3.54
CA GLY A 4 -39.31 3.82 -3.87
C GLY A 4 -38.17 3.42 -2.94
N LYS A 5 -38.23 2.20 -2.39
CA LYS A 5 -37.23 1.63 -1.47
C LYS A 5 -35.87 1.37 -2.14
N TYR A 6 -35.82 1.40 -3.47
CA TYR A 6 -34.63 1.13 -4.26
C TYR A 6 -34.21 2.35 -5.08
N LEU A 7 -32.92 2.64 -5.06
CA LEU A 7 -32.30 3.67 -5.87
C LEU A 7 -32.36 3.25 -7.36
N ASN A 8 -32.98 4.08 -8.19
CA ASN A 8 -32.98 3.89 -9.64
C ASN A 8 -31.61 4.26 -10.20
N HIS A 9 -30.88 3.27 -10.70
CA HIS A 9 -29.54 3.45 -11.26
C HIS A 9 -29.56 3.81 -12.76
N LYS A 10 -30.74 3.84 -13.38
CA LYS A 10 -30.92 4.13 -14.81
C LYS A 10 -30.65 5.62 -15.07
N GLY A 11 -29.69 5.93 -15.93
CA GLY A 11 -29.29 7.30 -16.28
C GLY A 11 -28.17 7.90 -15.42
N ARG A 12 -27.60 7.14 -14.48
CA ARG A 12 -26.44 7.60 -13.70
C ARG A 12 -25.15 7.39 -14.50
N ASN A 13 -24.31 8.42 -14.60
CA ASN A 13 -22.99 8.30 -15.24
C ASN A 13 -22.20 7.16 -14.60
N ARG A 14 -21.67 6.27 -15.44
CA ARG A 14 -20.79 5.18 -15.01
C ARG A 14 -19.49 5.80 -14.51
N ARG A 15 -19.31 5.89 -13.19
CA ARG A 15 -18.01 6.17 -12.59
C ARG A 15 -17.19 4.90 -12.68
N PHE A 16 -16.09 4.95 -13.42
CA PHE A 16 -15.09 3.91 -13.36
C PHE A 16 -14.32 4.13 -12.05
N THR A 17 -14.31 3.14 -11.16
CA THR A 17 -13.50 3.22 -9.93
C THR A 17 -12.04 3.29 -10.34
N ASN A 18 -11.41 4.44 -10.12
CA ASN A 18 -9.99 4.63 -10.45
C ASN A 18 -9.13 3.78 -9.48
N PRO A 19 -7.96 3.29 -9.89
CA PRO A 19 -7.09 2.50 -9.00
C PRO A 19 -6.69 3.28 -7.74
N GLU A 20 -6.49 4.58 -7.85
CA GLU A 20 -6.22 5.50 -6.73
C GLU A 20 -7.42 5.61 -5.76
N GLU A 21 -8.66 5.54 -6.27
CA GLU A 21 -9.87 5.52 -5.42
C GLU A 21 -10.01 4.19 -4.65
N LEU A 22 -9.53 3.09 -5.23
CA LEU A 22 -9.50 1.79 -4.55
C LEU A 22 -8.42 1.74 -3.46
N GLU A 23 -7.24 2.31 -3.72
CA GLU A 23 -6.17 2.41 -2.72
C GLU A 23 -6.58 3.31 -1.57
N THR A 24 -7.15 4.48 -1.84
CA THR A 24 -7.67 5.36 -0.78
C THR A 24 -8.81 4.71 0.01
N ALA A 25 -9.66 3.89 -0.62
CA ALA A 25 -10.65 3.09 0.08
C ALA A 25 -10.00 2.02 0.98
N ARG A 26 -8.96 1.32 0.51
CA ARG A 26 -8.21 0.35 1.32
C ARG A 26 -7.51 1.02 2.49
N VAL A 27 -6.85 2.15 2.28
CA VAL A 27 -6.21 2.95 3.34
C VAL A 27 -7.26 3.40 4.35
N ARG A 28 -8.45 3.78 3.91
CA ARG A 28 -9.56 4.16 4.81
C ARG A 28 -10.06 2.96 5.61
N GLU A 29 -10.25 1.80 4.99
CA GLU A 29 -10.63 0.56 5.68
C GLU A 29 -9.56 0.09 6.66
N GLU A 30 -8.28 0.18 6.29
CA GLU A 30 -7.15 -0.12 7.18
C GLU A 30 -7.10 0.85 8.35
N LYS A 31 -7.32 2.14 8.10
CA LYS A 31 -7.41 3.16 9.16
C LYS A 31 -8.60 2.91 10.07
N GLU A 32 -9.74 2.46 9.55
CA GLU A 32 -10.91 2.06 10.34
C GLU A 32 -10.66 0.77 11.14
N LYS A 33 -9.97 -0.22 10.55
CA LYS A 33 -9.54 -1.43 11.25
C LYS A 33 -8.55 -1.09 12.34
N GLN A 34 -7.58 -0.22 12.05
CA GLN A 34 -6.58 0.24 13.01
C GLN A 34 -7.22 1.09 14.11
N TRP A 35 -8.21 1.92 13.77
CA TRP A 35 -9.04 2.62 14.75
C TRP A 35 -9.83 1.64 15.62
N ARG A 36 -10.43 0.60 15.02
CA ARG A 36 -11.17 -0.43 15.76
C ARG A 36 -10.26 -1.22 16.69
N VAL A 37 -9.10 -1.68 16.20
CA VAL A 37 -8.08 -2.37 17.00
C VAL A 37 -7.54 -1.45 18.08
N SER A 38 -7.29 -0.18 17.78
CA SER A 38 -6.85 0.81 18.77
C SER A 38 -7.91 1.08 19.83
N SER A 39 -9.18 1.23 19.44
CA SER A 39 -10.32 1.39 20.35
C SER A 39 -10.56 0.13 21.19
N GLU A 40 -10.48 -1.05 20.59
CA GLU A 40 -10.62 -2.34 21.26
C GLU A 40 -9.45 -2.58 22.22
N TRP A 41 -8.23 -2.20 21.82
CA TRP A 41 -7.05 -2.20 22.68
C TRP A 41 -7.16 -1.17 23.81
N LEU A 42 -7.73 0.02 23.57
CA LEU A 42 -8.03 1.03 24.59
C LEU A 42 -9.11 0.56 25.57
N LEU A 43 -10.10 -0.19 25.09
CA LEU A 43 -11.15 -0.80 25.90
C LEU A 43 -10.59 -1.94 26.75
N VAL A 44 -9.76 -2.81 26.15
CA VAL A 44 -8.99 -3.85 26.85
C VAL A 44 -8.05 -3.22 27.86
N CYS A 45 -7.34 -2.13 27.51
CA CYS A 45 -6.50 -1.39 28.44
C CYS A 45 -7.32 -0.79 29.59
N HIS A 46 -8.46 -0.16 29.34
CA HIS A 46 -9.35 0.33 30.41
C HIS A 46 -9.88 -0.80 31.30
N LEU A 47 -10.19 -1.96 30.74
CA LEU A 47 -10.61 -3.15 31.48
C LEU A 47 -9.45 -3.77 32.27
N THR A 48 -8.22 -3.76 31.74
CA THR A 48 -7.00 -4.23 32.41
C THR A 48 -6.35 -3.18 33.32
N ILE A 49 -6.74 -1.91 33.25
CA ILE A 49 -6.37 -0.86 34.20
C ILE A 49 -7.31 -0.93 35.40
N SER A 50 -8.60 -1.23 35.18
CA SER A 50 -9.53 -1.63 36.26
C SER A 50 -9.17 -3.00 36.86
N SER A 51 -8.57 -3.88 36.05
CA SER A 51 -7.95 -5.16 36.45
C SER A 51 -6.42 -5.08 36.46
N SER A 52 -5.85 -3.93 36.83
CA SER A 52 -4.43 -3.88 37.18
C SER A 52 -4.33 -4.34 38.62
N PRO A 53 -3.50 -5.36 38.91
CA PRO A 53 -3.36 -5.88 40.25
C PRO A 53 -2.67 -4.80 41.07
N LEU A 54 -3.44 -3.99 41.80
CA LEU A 54 -3.00 -3.47 43.08
C LEU A 54 -2.40 -4.68 43.77
N GLN A 55 -1.06 -4.71 43.85
CA GLN A 55 -0.21 -5.75 44.42
C GLN A 55 -1.07 -6.84 45.02
N ALA A 56 -1.26 -7.97 44.32
CA ALA A 56 -2.00 -9.08 44.90
C ALA A 56 -1.27 -9.43 46.21
N LYS A 57 -1.76 -8.87 47.31
CA LYS A 57 -1.19 -9.03 48.64
C LYS A 57 -1.29 -10.53 48.84
N ALA A 58 -0.12 -11.17 48.95
CA ALA A 58 -0.04 -12.63 49.07
C ALA A 58 -1.11 -13.07 50.07
N LYS A 59 -2.02 -13.92 49.61
CA LYS A 59 -3.25 -14.18 50.36
C LYS A 59 -2.91 -15.19 51.45
N GLY A 60 -2.99 -14.76 52.72
CA GLY A 60 -2.82 -15.64 53.87
C GLY A 60 -1.37 -16.09 54.09
N VAL A 61 -1.17 -17.40 54.27
CA VAL A 61 0.06 -18.03 54.79
C VAL A 61 1.12 -18.27 53.70
N GLU A 62 0.85 -17.91 52.44
CA GLU A 62 1.72 -18.16 51.28
C GLU A 62 3.15 -17.59 51.40
N LYS A 63 3.36 -16.59 52.25
CA LYS A 63 4.67 -16.00 52.56
C LYS A 63 5.43 -16.71 53.69
N LEU A 64 4.73 -17.50 54.50
CA LEU A 64 5.28 -18.18 55.67
C LEU A 64 5.69 -19.63 55.35
N ILE A 65 5.18 -20.19 54.25
CA ILE A 65 5.53 -21.55 53.80
C ILE A 65 6.72 -21.44 52.86
N ASP A 66 7.86 -21.97 53.30
CA ASP A 66 9.03 -22.15 52.45
C ASP A 66 8.75 -23.27 51.44
N VAL A 67 8.72 -22.91 50.15
CA VAL A 67 8.49 -23.87 49.07
C VAL A 67 9.83 -24.49 48.66
N GLU A 68 10.19 -25.58 49.32
CA GLU A 68 11.40 -26.40 49.06
C GLU A 68 11.26 -27.31 47.82
N ASN A 69 10.70 -26.80 46.73
CA ASN A 69 10.66 -27.57 45.48
C ASN A 69 11.98 -27.36 44.71
N PRO A 70 12.87 -28.38 44.62
CA PRO A 70 14.17 -28.24 43.99
C PRO A 70 14.10 -27.95 42.48
N ASN A 71 12.97 -28.25 41.83
CA ASN A 71 12.74 -27.93 40.42
C ASN A 71 12.04 -26.57 40.21
N ARG A 72 11.87 -25.75 41.26
CA ARG A 72 11.21 -24.45 41.14
C ARG A 72 12.14 -23.42 40.51
N VAL A 73 11.83 -23.04 39.28
CA VAL A 73 12.55 -21.97 38.57
C VAL A 73 12.21 -20.61 39.20
N VAL A 74 13.10 -20.09 40.05
CA VAL A 74 12.96 -18.76 40.67
C VAL A 74 13.33 -17.68 39.64
N LYS A 75 12.32 -16.95 39.14
CA LYS A 75 12.54 -15.81 38.25
C LYS A 75 13.05 -14.61 39.04
N LYS A 76 14.36 -14.35 38.99
CA LYS A 76 14.98 -13.13 39.56
C LYS A 76 14.98 -12.01 38.51
N ASN A 77 14.68 -10.79 38.93
CA ASN A 77 14.74 -9.59 38.10
C ASN A 77 16.19 -9.19 37.81
N LYS A 78 16.61 -9.27 36.54
CA LYS A 78 17.95 -8.87 36.10
C LYS A 78 17.99 -7.36 35.83
N LYS A 79 19.12 -6.72 36.15
CA LYS A 79 19.36 -5.29 35.91
C LYS A 79 19.50 -5.02 34.40
N LEU A 80 18.95 -3.89 33.94
CA LEU A 80 18.95 -3.51 32.52
C LEU A 80 20.36 -3.30 31.94
N SER A 81 21.33 -2.89 32.76
CA SER A 81 22.74 -2.72 32.34
C SER A 81 23.37 -4.05 31.92
N THR A 82 23.14 -5.12 32.69
CA THR A 82 23.67 -6.45 32.40
C THR A 82 23.05 -7.09 31.15
N LEU A 83 21.80 -6.76 30.82
CA LEU A 83 21.19 -7.22 29.56
C LEU A 83 21.81 -6.52 28.33
N ASN A 84 22.14 -5.24 28.43
CA ASN A 84 22.76 -4.51 27.32
C ASN A 84 24.20 -4.96 27.03
N GLU A 85 24.96 -5.39 28.03
CA GLU A 85 26.31 -5.93 27.86
C GLU A 85 26.31 -7.29 27.13
N VAL A 86 25.35 -8.16 27.44
CA VAL A 86 25.19 -9.47 26.79
C VAL A 86 24.74 -9.35 25.33
N VAL A 87 23.95 -8.33 24.99
CA VAL A 87 23.46 -8.09 23.63
C VAL A 87 24.50 -7.40 22.74
N LYS A 88 25.44 -6.63 23.32
CA LYS A 88 26.48 -5.90 22.56
C LYS A 88 27.81 -6.65 22.41
N GLY A 89 28.00 -7.77 23.10
CA GLY A 89 29.21 -8.58 22.99
C GLY A 89 29.31 -9.34 21.65
N PRO A 90 30.43 -9.28 20.91
CA PRO A 90 30.59 -9.93 19.61
C PRO A 90 30.62 -11.47 19.68
N THR A 91 30.71 -12.05 20.87
CA THR A 91 30.80 -13.51 21.10
C THR A 91 29.45 -14.18 21.36
N THR A 92 28.36 -13.41 21.48
CA THR A 92 27.02 -13.90 21.80
C THR A 92 25.93 -13.27 20.91
N ALA A 93 26.28 -12.82 19.70
CA ALA A 93 25.25 -12.66 18.68
C ALA A 93 24.69 -14.07 18.42
N PRO A 94 23.38 -14.32 18.60
CA PRO A 94 22.81 -15.62 18.30
C PRO A 94 23.12 -15.91 16.84
N GLU A 95 23.98 -16.89 16.59
CA GLU A 95 24.23 -17.38 15.25
C GLU A 95 22.89 -17.87 14.74
N LEU A 96 22.26 -17.06 13.87
CA LEU A 96 20.99 -17.39 13.25
C LEU A 96 21.06 -18.82 12.77
N SER A 97 20.08 -19.62 13.18
CA SER A 97 20.00 -21.03 12.80
C SER A 97 20.16 -21.10 11.29
N ARG A 98 20.79 -22.16 10.76
CA ARG A 98 20.98 -22.33 9.32
C ARG A 98 19.70 -22.05 8.52
N ARG A 99 18.56 -22.48 9.10
CA ARG A 99 17.22 -22.22 8.58
C ARG A 99 16.87 -20.72 8.51
N GLU A 100 17.17 -19.96 9.55
CA GLU A 100 16.89 -18.53 9.61
C GLU A 100 17.77 -17.74 8.63
N ARG A 101 19.02 -18.19 8.39
CA ARG A 101 19.89 -17.59 7.36
C ARG A 101 19.34 -17.79 5.96
N GLU A 102 18.94 -19.03 5.65
CA GLU A 102 18.33 -19.38 4.36
C GLU A 102 16.99 -18.64 4.15
N GLU A 103 16.17 -18.48 5.20
CA GLU A 103 14.92 -17.71 5.13
C GLU A 103 15.17 -16.21 4.89
N ILE A 104 16.18 -15.61 5.54
CA ILE A 104 16.55 -14.20 5.32
C ILE A 104 17.12 -14.00 3.91
N GLU A 105 17.93 -14.93 3.42
CA GLU A 105 18.45 -14.88 2.05
C GLU A 105 17.35 -15.04 1.01
N ALA A 106 16.38 -15.94 1.23
CA ALA A 106 15.21 -16.08 0.38
C ALA A 106 14.35 -14.79 0.38
N GLN A 107 14.16 -14.15 1.54
CA GLN A 107 13.47 -12.86 1.63
C GLN A 107 14.24 -11.76 0.88
N LYS A 108 15.58 -11.71 1.00
CA LYS A 108 16.40 -10.75 0.26
C LYS A 108 16.35 -11.00 -1.24
N ALA A 109 16.38 -12.26 -1.69
CA ALA A 109 16.32 -12.63 -3.10
C ALA A 109 14.96 -12.27 -3.71
N THR A 110 13.86 -12.53 -3.00
CA THR A 110 12.52 -12.14 -3.45
C THR A 110 12.37 -10.61 -3.51
N ALA A 111 12.83 -9.88 -2.49
CA ALA A 111 12.84 -8.42 -2.49
C ALA A 111 13.70 -7.86 -3.63
N HIS A 112 14.87 -8.45 -3.89
CA HIS A 112 15.74 -8.05 -4.99
C HIS A 112 15.10 -8.30 -6.36
N TYR A 113 14.46 -9.46 -6.54
CA TYR A 113 13.71 -9.76 -7.76
C TYR A 113 12.57 -8.76 -7.98
N GLN A 114 11.79 -8.47 -6.93
CA GLN A 114 10.72 -7.47 -6.97
C GLN A 114 11.25 -6.08 -7.33
N LYS A 115 12.39 -5.68 -6.75
CA LYS A 115 13.06 -4.42 -7.07
C LYS A 115 13.48 -4.36 -8.54
N LEU A 116 14.15 -5.40 -9.05
CA LEU A 116 14.54 -5.47 -10.46
C LEU A 116 13.33 -5.49 -11.41
N HIS A 117 12.23 -6.13 -11.00
CA HIS A 117 10.99 -6.15 -11.76
C HIS A 117 10.34 -4.77 -11.80
N ALA A 118 10.30 -4.06 -10.66
CA ALA A 118 9.83 -2.68 -10.58
C ALA A 118 10.72 -1.72 -11.40
N GLU A 119 12.03 -1.93 -11.42
CA GLU A 119 12.98 -1.19 -12.27
C GLU A 119 12.83 -1.52 -13.77
N GLY A 120 12.02 -2.52 -14.13
CA GLY A 120 11.85 -2.92 -15.52
C GLY A 120 13.01 -3.74 -16.09
N LYS A 121 13.89 -4.28 -15.23
CA LYS A 121 15.11 -4.98 -15.67
C LYS A 121 14.89 -6.46 -15.94
N THR A 122 13.84 -7.08 -15.40
CA THR A 122 13.45 -8.46 -15.72
C THR A 122 12.92 -8.54 -17.15
N GLU A 123 13.11 -9.66 -17.84
CA GLU A 123 12.66 -9.83 -19.23
C GLU A 123 11.14 -9.62 -19.38
N GLN A 124 10.37 -10.07 -18.39
CA GLN A 124 8.92 -9.87 -18.33
C GLN A 124 8.58 -8.37 -18.31
N ALA A 125 9.18 -7.61 -17.40
CA ALA A 125 8.90 -6.18 -17.28
C ALA A 125 9.40 -5.39 -18.50
N ARG A 126 10.53 -5.78 -19.12
CA ARG A 126 10.99 -5.21 -20.39
C ARG A 126 9.98 -5.43 -21.51
N ALA A 127 9.43 -6.63 -21.62
CA ALA A 127 8.42 -6.95 -22.63
C ALA A 127 7.16 -6.11 -22.45
N ASP A 128 6.69 -5.94 -21.21
CA ASP A 128 5.51 -5.12 -20.93
C ASP A 128 5.75 -3.63 -21.18
N LEU A 129 6.94 -3.11 -20.82
CA LEU A 129 7.33 -1.75 -21.20
C LEU A 129 7.40 -1.57 -22.72
N ALA A 130 7.95 -2.55 -23.45
CA ALA A 130 8.00 -2.52 -24.91
C ALA A 130 6.59 -2.52 -25.52
N ARG A 131 5.67 -3.34 -25.01
CA ARG A 131 4.25 -3.33 -25.41
C ARG A 131 3.62 -1.96 -25.18
N LEU A 132 3.84 -1.35 -24.01
CA LEU A 132 3.33 -0.01 -23.71
C LEU A 132 3.94 1.06 -24.63
N ALA A 133 5.23 0.95 -24.97
CA ALA A 133 5.89 1.86 -25.90
C ALA A 133 5.25 1.80 -27.30
N ILE A 134 4.95 0.61 -27.81
CA ILE A 134 4.25 0.43 -29.10
C ILE A 134 2.87 1.09 -29.06
N ILE A 135 2.10 0.91 -27.99
CA ILE A 135 0.77 1.54 -27.85
C ILE A 135 0.90 3.07 -27.79
N LYS A 136 1.88 3.60 -27.05
CA LYS A 136 2.14 5.04 -26.99
C LYS A 136 2.51 5.60 -28.36
N GLN A 137 3.35 4.90 -29.13
CA GLN A 137 3.70 5.27 -30.51
C GLN A 137 2.46 5.29 -31.40
N GLN A 138 1.66 4.22 -31.41
CA GLN A 138 0.43 4.16 -32.21
C GLN A 138 -0.56 5.27 -31.85
N ARG A 139 -0.70 5.61 -30.56
CA ARG A 139 -1.55 6.72 -30.12
C ARG A 139 -1.01 8.07 -30.58
N ALA A 140 0.29 8.30 -30.45
CA ALA A 140 0.94 9.53 -30.89
C ALA A 140 0.86 9.69 -32.41
N GLU A 141 1.09 8.62 -33.17
CA GLU A 141 0.95 8.61 -34.63
C GLU A 141 -0.51 8.85 -35.04
N ALA A 142 -1.48 8.20 -34.40
CA ALA A 142 -2.89 8.46 -34.67
C ALA A 142 -3.31 9.91 -34.34
N ALA A 143 -2.76 10.50 -33.28
CA ALA A 143 -2.99 11.91 -32.94
C ALA A 143 -2.39 12.83 -34.01
N LYS A 144 -1.13 12.60 -34.39
CA LYS A 144 -0.46 13.35 -35.47
C LYS A 144 -1.20 13.22 -36.81
N ARG A 145 -1.66 12.02 -37.18
CA ARG A 145 -2.47 11.81 -38.39
C ARG A 145 -3.77 12.60 -38.36
N ARG A 146 -4.48 12.62 -37.22
CA ARG A 146 -5.69 13.43 -37.06
C ARG A 146 -5.40 14.93 -37.13
N GLU A 147 -4.30 15.40 -36.57
CA GLU A 147 -3.88 16.81 -36.64
C GLU A 147 -3.51 17.22 -38.07
N GLU A 148 -2.75 16.40 -38.79
CA GLU A 148 -2.40 16.63 -40.20
C GLU A 148 -3.65 16.65 -41.10
N GLU A 149 -4.58 15.72 -40.89
CA GLU A 149 -5.84 15.70 -41.65
C GLU A 149 -6.73 16.91 -41.35
N LYS A 150 -6.79 17.34 -40.08
CA LYS A 150 -7.51 18.57 -39.70
C LYS A 150 -6.87 19.78 -40.37
N ARG A 151 -5.54 19.92 -40.28
CA ARG A 151 -4.82 21.05 -40.90
C ARG A 151 -5.04 21.09 -42.41
N LYS A 152 -4.96 19.96 -43.11
CA LYS A 152 -5.23 19.88 -44.56
C LYS A 152 -6.69 20.22 -44.89
N LYS A 153 -7.66 19.81 -44.07
CA LYS A 153 -9.07 20.16 -44.25
C LYS A 153 -9.32 21.65 -44.01
N ASP A 154 -8.68 22.24 -43.00
CA ASP A 154 -8.76 23.65 -42.69
C ASP A 154 -8.11 24.50 -43.79
N GLU A 155 -6.92 24.12 -44.26
CA GLU A 155 -6.24 24.74 -45.42
C GLU A 155 -7.13 24.64 -46.68
N ALA A 156 -7.70 23.47 -46.96
CA ALA A 156 -8.61 23.31 -48.10
C ALA A 156 -9.90 24.12 -47.95
N ALA A 157 -10.44 24.24 -46.72
CA ALA A 157 -11.61 25.07 -46.44
C ALA A 157 -11.29 26.57 -46.59
N GLN A 158 -10.10 27.00 -46.15
CA GLN A 158 -9.60 28.36 -46.34
C GLN A 158 -9.35 28.69 -47.81
N LEU A 159 -8.76 27.77 -48.59
CA LEU A 159 -8.58 27.96 -50.02
C LEU A 159 -9.93 28.03 -50.74
N LYS A 160 -10.89 27.17 -50.37
CA LYS A 160 -12.26 27.24 -50.90
C LYS A 160 -12.94 28.56 -50.54
N SER A 161 -12.83 29.03 -49.29
CA SER A 161 -13.43 30.31 -48.87
C SER A 161 -12.77 31.52 -49.53
N ALA A 162 -11.45 31.48 -49.76
CA ALA A 162 -10.72 32.49 -50.51
C ALA A 162 -11.10 32.48 -52.00
N GLN A 163 -11.30 31.30 -52.60
CA GLN A 163 -11.79 31.20 -53.98
C GLN A 163 -13.23 31.73 -54.11
N THR A 164 -14.12 31.38 -53.18
CA THR A 164 -15.50 31.90 -53.22
C THR A 164 -15.56 33.40 -52.97
N SER A 165 -14.76 33.96 -52.05
CA SER A 165 -14.72 35.41 -51.84
C SER A 165 -14.18 36.17 -53.05
N LYS A 166 -13.13 35.65 -53.69
CA LYS A 166 -12.57 36.20 -54.94
C LYS A 166 -13.57 36.12 -56.09
N ALA A 167 -14.30 35.02 -56.23
CA ALA A 167 -15.33 34.85 -57.27
C ALA A 167 -16.54 35.77 -57.07
N LEU A 168 -16.93 36.04 -55.83
CA LEU A 168 -18.00 36.98 -55.49
C LEU A 168 -17.60 38.45 -55.67
N GLY A 169 -16.38 38.75 -56.13
CA GLY A 169 -15.94 40.11 -56.44
C GLY A 169 -15.86 41.04 -55.24
N LYS A 170 -15.90 40.50 -54.01
CA LYS A 170 -15.68 41.25 -52.77
C LYS A 170 -14.20 41.62 -52.68
N LYS A 171 -13.82 42.66 -53.43
CA LYS A 171 -12.64 43.46 -53.09
C LYS A 171 -12.89 44.02 -51.70
N THR A 172 -11.96 43.78 -50.79
CA THR A 172 -11.85 44.48 -49.51
C THR A 172 -12.00 45.97 -49.69
#